data_AF-A0A5N6PS47-F1
#
_entry.id   AF-A0A5N6PS47-F1
#
_cell.length_a   1.000
_cell.length_b   1.000
_cell.length_c   1.000
_cell.angle_alpha   90.00
_cell.angle_beta   90.00
_cell.angle_gamma   90.00
#
_symmetry.space_group_name_H-M   'P 1'
#
loop_
_entity.id
_entity.type
_entity.pdbx_description
1 polymer ?
#
loop_
_entity_poly.entity_id
_entity_poly.type
_entity_poly.pdbx_seq_one_letter_code
_entity_poly.pdbx_strand_id
1 'polypeptide(L)'
;MSLASIQSIPTVPNSSSSLSKPGFRLKPGLLTIRSAQAADGPLRRPSIATPTVKPSVPPPPPPPAPAPETTVTLEFQRQRAKELQDYFKQKKLEEANQGPFFGFIPKNEISNGSRWAMFGFAVGMLTEYATGSDFVDQVKILLSNFGTLWTASAHIITAVIGSGVLALAWATAQLGWIAGPIVLFLFSFVTYYCSCLLASCYRHPVTGKRNYTYMEAVRSNLGGFKFKICGFIQYFNLAGTTIGYTIAASISMMAIKRASCFHEKGHDSRCGVSGTPFMVMFGVVEIFLSQIPDFHEISWLSIVAAVMSFTYSAIGLGLGIAKFAENGKIKGSLSGISVGEVTQTQKIWRSFQAFGAIAFAYAYSTVLIEIEDTIKSPPSEQETMKKATLISVITTSVFYMLCGCFGYAAFGDHAPGNLLTGFGFYEPFWLVDIANIAIIVHLVGAYQVFAQPIFAFVERTAAEYFPGNMFITKEIQVPVPGYKPYKLNLFRLTWRSMFVCMTTLVAMLMPFFEDVVGILGAIGFWPLTVYFPIEMYISQKKIPKWSNKWICLQTLSGACLVISVCAAAGSIAGVIKDLSVYKPFKTMH
;
A
#
# COMPACT_ATOMS: atom_id res chain seq x y z
N MET A 1 18.31 28.52 56.82
CA MET A 1 18.32 29.61 55.82
C MET A 1 17.45 29.12 54.66
N SER A 2 16.33 29.74 54.27
CA SER A 2 16.07 31.18 54.04
C SER A 2 16.71 31.66 52.73
N LEU A 3 16.03 32.39 51.82
CA LEU A 3 14.67 32.97 51.87
C LEU A 3 14.17 33.35 50.44
N ALA A 4 12.84 33.37 50.22
CA ALA A 4 12.07 34.30 49.35
C ALA A 4 12.37 34.41 47.82
N SER A 5 11.51 34.97 46.93
CA SER A 5 10.04 35.20 46.85
C SER A 5 9.69 35.76 45.43
N ILE A 6 8.45 36.27 45.23
CA ILE A 6 7.91 37.00 44.04
C ILE A 6 7.40 36.05 42.93
N GLN A 7 6.12 35.90 42.56
CA GLN A 7 4.88 36.73 42.48
C GLN A 7 4.75 37.71 41.29
N SER A 8 3.87 37.42 40.33
CA SER A 8 2.66 38.23 40.00
C SER A 8 1.94 37.75 38.72
N ILE A 9 0.68 38.17 38.54
CA ILE A 9 -0.20 37.96 37.37
C ILE A 9 -0.97 39.27 37.15
N PRO A 10 -1.39 39.63 35.92
CA PRO A 10 -2.84 39.87 35.73
C PRO A 10 -3.39 39.41 34.35
N THR A 11 -4.65 39.75 34.06
CA THR A 11 -5.54 39.07 33.10
C THR A 11 -6.06 39.93 31.93
N VAL A 12 -6.74 39.25 30.99
CA VAL A 12 -7.57 39.68 29.83
C VAL A 12 -8.39 40.98 30.00
N PRO A 13 -8.82 41.62 28.89
CA PRO A 13 -10.24 41.50 28.53
C PRO A 13 -10.56 41.30 27.03
N ASN A 14 -11.79 40.87 26.74
CA ASN A 14 -12.40 40.82 25.40
C ASN A 14 -12.90 42.20 24.94
N SER A 15 -13.13 42.35 23.63
CA SER A 15 -14.14 43.29 23.11
C SER A 15 -14.91 42.67 21.93
N SER A 16 -16.23 42.81 21.91
CA SER A 16 -17.12 42.36 20.85
C SER A 16 -18.01 43.50 20.36
N SER A 17 -18.46 43.44 19.11
CA SER A 17 -19.47 44.34 18.54
C SER A 17 -20.39 43.57 17.59
N SER A 18 -21.63 44.02 17.45
CA SER A 18 -22.77 43.21 16.95
C SER A 18 -23.69 43.99 15.99
N LEU A 19 -24.89 43.43 15.72
CA LEU A 19 -25.92 43.81 14.73
C LEU A 19 -25.60 43.40 13.26
N SER A 20 -26.57 43.11 12.38
CA SER A 20 -28.05 43.01 12.52
C SER A 20 -28.68 41.94 11.59
N LYS A 21 -30.02 41.85 11.61
CA LYS A 21 -30.91 41.38 10.52
C LYS A 21 -32.09 42.37 10.45
N PRO A 22 -32.73 42.60 9.28
CA PRO A 22 -33.90 41.81 8.83
C PRO A 22 -33.83 41.50 7.31
N GLY A 23 -34.80 40.87 6.62
CA GLY A 23 -36.03 40.16 7.05
C GLY A 23 -37.26 40.44 6.15
N PHE A 24 -37.83 39.40 5.52
CA PHE A 24 -39.12 39.36 4.76
C PHE A 24 -39.19 40.18 3.43
N ARG A 25 -40.18 39.99 2.51
CA ARG A 25 -40.84 38.79 1.89
C ARG A 25 -41.78 39.23 0.72
N LEU A 26 -42.00 38.37 -0.31
CA LEU A 26 -43.09 38.36 -1.34
C LEU A 26 -43.17 39.45 -2.46
N LYS A 27 -43.07 39.00 -3.74
CA LYS A 27 -44.10 38.90 -4.84
C LYS A 27 -45.32 39.89 -4.91
N PRO A 28 -46.05 40.04 -6.06
CA PRO A 28 -45.87 39.53 -7.46
C PRO A 28 -46.24 40.48 -8.66
N GLY A 29 -45.83 40.12 -9.91
CA GLY A 29 -46.56 40.39 -11.19
C GLY A 29 -46.61 41.85 -11.74
N LEU A 30 -47.15 42.15 -12.95
CA LEU A 30 -47.46 41.39 -14.19
C LEU A 30 -47.79 42.38 -15.37
N LEU A 31 -47.70 41.95 -16.65
CA LEU A 31 -48.34 42.52 -17.87
C LEU A 31 -47.85 43.86 -18.54
N THR A 32 -46.91 43.71 -19.50
CA THR A 32 -47.00 43.98 -20.98
C THR A 32 -47.94 45.06 -21.59
N ILE A 33 -47.49 45.82 -22.64
CA ILE A 33 -48.10 45.98 -24.02
C ILE A 33 -47.61 47.22 -24.87
N ARG A 34 -47.48 47.05 -26.22
CA ARG A 34 -47.35 48.04 -27.36
C ARG A 34 -46.04 48.86 -27.53
N SER A 35 -45.66 49.44 -28.70
CA SER A 35 -45.89 49.17 -30.17
C SER A 35 -45.19 50.23 -31.09
N ALA A 36 -44.99 49.93 -32.41
CA ALA A 36 -44.56 50.76 -33.60
C ALA A 36 -43.31 50.16 -34.32
N GLN A 37 -43.30 49.78 -35.62
CA GLN A 37 -43.31 50.53 -36.92
C GLN A 37 -41.98 51.25 -37.24
N ALA A 38 -41.39 51.24 -38.46
CA ALA A 38 -41.64 50.59 -39.78
C ALA A 38 -40.26 50.32 -40.49
N ALA A 39 -39.99 50.17 -41.81
CA ALA A 39 -40.69 50.26 -43.12
C ALA A 39 -39.88 49.50 -44.24
N ASP A 40 -40.34 49.53 -45.52
CA ASP A 40 -39.66 49.22 -46.81
C ASP A 40 -38.98 47.83 -47.04
N GLY A 41 -38.83 47.24 -48.24
CA GLY A 41 -39.26 47.49 -49.63
C GLY A 41 -38.73 46.37 -50.58
N PRO A 42 -39.35 46.02 -51.75
CA PRO A 42 -39.12 44.71 -52.42
C PRO A 42 -38.62 44.73 -53.89
N LEU A 43 -38.16 43.57 -54.41
CA LEU A 43 -37.91 43.29 -55.84
C LEU A 43 -38.47 41.91 -56.33
N ARG A 44 -38.33 41.59 -57.62
CA ARG A 44 -39.41 40.98 -58.45
C ARG A 44 -39.15 39.60 -59.09
N ARG A 45 -40.26 39.01 -59.58
CA ARG A 45 -40.46 37.72 -60.31
C ARG A 45 -39.99 37.77 -61.78
N PRO A 46 -39.97 36.63 -62.52
CA PRO A 46 -41.09 36.35 -63.46
C PRO A 46 -41.56 34.87 -63.51
N SER A 47 -42.54 34.56 -64.37
CA SER A 47 -43.28 33.27 -64.41
C SER A 47 -43.96 33.04 -65.78
N ILE A 48 -43.98 31.80 -66.28
CA ILE A 48 -44.65 31.31 -67.52
C ILE A 48 -44.97 29.81 -67.33
N ALA A 49 -45.99 29.14 -67.89
CA ALA A 49 -47.41 29.45 -68.18
C ALA A 49 -48.10 28.11 -68.60
N THR A 50 -49.43 27.99 -68.49
CA THR A 50 -50.19 26.73 -68.75
C THR A 50 -51.22 26.86 -69.88
N PRO A 51 -51.63 25.73 -70.50
CA PRO A 51 -52.95 25.60 -71.13
C PRO A 51 -53.77 24.36 -70.66
N THR A 52 -55.07 24.36 -70.99
CA THR A 52 -56.12 23.32 -70.73
C THR A 52 -56.58 22.67 -72.07
N VAL A 53 -57.48 21.66 -72.23
CA VAL A 53 -58.88 21.41 -71.78
C VAL A 53 -59.24 19.88 -71.89
N LYS A 54 -60.49 19.47 -71.55
CA LYS A 54 -61.15 18.12 -71.41
C LYS A 54 -61.75 17.54 -72.76
N PRO A 55 -62.68 16.53 -72.81
CA PRO A 55 -62.71 15.08 -72.41
C PRO A 55 -63.32 14.08 -73.47
N SER A 56 -63.49 12.75 -73.17
CA SER A 56 -64.77 11.92 -73.30
C SER A 56 -64.76 10.44 -73.88
N VAL A 57 -65.01 9.42 -73.01
CA VAL A 57 -65.83 8.13 -73.11
C VAL A 57 -65.57 6.99 -74.20
N PRO A 58 -66.19 5.76 -74.18
CA PRO A 58 -65.52 4.45 -74.50
C PRO A 58 -66.35 3.49 -75.44
N PRO A 59 -66.40 2.11 -75.37
CA PRO A 59 -65.51 0.98 -74.94
C PRO A 59 -65.27 0.00 -76.17
N PRO A 60 -65.38 -1.38 -76.20
CA PRO A 60 -65.27 -2.50 -75.21
C PRO A 60 -64.21 -3.66 -75.45
N PRO A 61 -64.43 -4.88 -76.06
CA PRO A 61 -63.82 -6.16 -75.57
C PRO A 61 -63.07 -7.05 -76.66
N PRO A 62 -63.02 -8.42 -76.66
CA PRO A 62 -61.83 -9.18 -76.20
C PRO A 62 -61.26 -10.25 -77.18
N PRO A 63 -60.14 -10.95 -76.85
CA PRO A 63 -60.24 -12.31 -76.28
C PRO A 63 -59.18 -12.65 -75.19
N PRO A 64 -59.26 -13.82 -74.49
CA PRO A 64 -58.44 -14.09 -73.29
C PRO A 64 -57.36 -15.21 -73.38
N ALA A 65 -56.42 -15.16 -72.42
CA ALA A 65 -55.47 -16.21 -71.97
C ALA A 65 -54.28 -16.59 -72.91
N PRO A 66 -53.16 -17.17 -72.38
CA PRO A 66 -52.79 -17.42 -70.98
C PRO A 66 -51.64 -16.50 -70.48
N ALA A 67 -51.16 -16.71 -69.24
CA ALA A 67 -50.21 -15.84 -68.55
C ALA A 67 -48.77 -16.39 -68.43
N PRO A 68 -47.74 -15.52 -68.32
CA PRO A 68 -46.42 -15.86 -67.80
C PRO A 68 -46.30 -15.59 -66.29
N GLU A 69 -45.76 -16.53 -65.52
CA GLU A 69 -45.51 -16.37 -64.08
C GLU A 69 -44.16 -15.70 -63.78
N THR A 70 -44.17 -14.50 -63.19
CA THR A 70 -43.20 -14.08 -62.14
C THR A 70 -43.82 -12.97 -61.30
N THR A 71 -44.89 -13.25 -60.56
CA THR A 71 -45.46 -12.32 -59.58
C THR A 71 -44.50 -12.14 -58.42
N VAL A 72 -43.81 -10.99 -58.37
CA VAL A 72 -42.91 -10.63 -57.26
C VAL A 72 -43.73 -10.48 -55.99
N THR A 73 -43.70 -11.51 -55.13
CA THR A 73 -44.53 -11.54 -53.91
C THR A 73 -44.06 -10.54 -52.87
N LEU A 74 -44.99 -10.04 -52.05
CA LEU A 74 -44.69 -9.19 -50.90
C LEU A 74 -43.72 -9.85 -49.91
N GLU A 75 -43.71 -11.18 -49.86
CA GLU A 75 -42.77 -11.94 -49.03
C GLU A 75 -41.35 -11.94 -49.61
N PHE A 76 -41.18 -12.14 -50.92
CA PHE A 76 -39.89 -11.97 -51.58
C PHE A 76 -39.34 -10.56 -51.40
N GLN A 77 -40.19 -9.52 -51.51
CA GLN A 77 -39.79 -8.14 -51.25
C GLN A 77 -39.35 -7.92 -49.80
N ARG A 78 -40.08 -8.46 -48.82
CA ARG A 78 -39.70 -8.42 -47.39
C ARG A 78 -38.39 -9.17 -47.13
N GLN A 79 -38.19 -10.32 -47.78
CA GLN A 79 -36.99 -11.13 -47.63
C GLN A 79 -35.76 -10.39 -48.18
N ARG A 80 -35.84 -9.85 -49.40
CA ARG A 80 -34.78 -9.02 -50.00
C ARG A 80 -34.54 -7.71 -49.24
N ALA A 81 -35.57 -7.07 -48.70
CA ALA A 81 -35.40 -5.89 -47.84
C ALA A 81 -34.69 -6.23 -46.52
N LYS A 82 -34.96 -7.39 -45.93
CA LYS A 82 -34.29 -7.88 -44.72
C LYS A 82 -32.83 -8.26 -45.00
N GLU A 83 -32.56 -8.98 -46.09
CA GLU A 83 -31.20 -9.26 -46.56
C GLU A 83 -30.40 -7.97 -46.79
N LEU A 84 -31.00 -6.93 -47.39
CA LEU A 84 -30.37 -5.62 -47.54
C LEU A 84 -30.03 -4.98 -46.18
N GLN A 85 -30.96 -5.03 -45.22
CA GLN A 85 -30.74 -4.47 -43.87
C GLN A 85 -29.64 -5.22 -43.13
N ASP A 86 -29.62 -6.55 -43.21
CA ASP A 86 -28.61 -7.37 -42.53
C ASP A 86 -27.23 -7.29 -43.25
N TYR A 87 -27.20 -7.13 -44.57
CA TYR A 87 -25.98 -6.76 -45.33
C TYR A 87 -25.42 -5.39 -44.89
N PHE A 88 -26.27 -4.35 -44.79
CA PHE A 88 -25.82 -3.04 -44.31
C PHE A 88 -25.44 -3.04 -42.82
N LYS A 89 -25.97 -3.96 -41.99
CA LYS A 89 -25.46 -4.20 -40.63
C LYS A 89 -24.09 -4.87 -40.64
N GLN A 90 -23.92 -5.97 -41.41
CA GLN A 90 -22.63 -6.67 -41.51
C GLN A 90 -21.55 -5.73 -42.01
N LYS A 91 -21.81 -4.98 -43.09
CA LYS A 91 -20.86 -4.01 -43.62
C LYS A 91 -20.49 -2.92 -42.60
N LYS A 92 -21.45 -2.42 -41.80
CA LYS A 92 -21.13 -1.51 -40.68
C LYS A 92 -20.31 -2.16 -39.56
N LEU A 93 -20.46 -3.47 -39.35
CA LEU A 93 -19.67 -4.22 -38.36
C LEU A 93 -18.24 -4.47 -38.86
N GLU A 94 -18.07 -4.73 -40.15
CA GLU A 94 -16.77 -4.83 -40.82
C GLU A 94 -16.06 -3.47 -40.86
N GLU A 95 -16.75 -2.40 -41.24
CA GLU A 95 -16.24 -1.01 -41.17
C GLU A 95 -15.86 -0.59 -39.74
N ALA A 96 -16.50 -1.15 -38.70
CA ALA A 96 -16.12 -0.94 -37.30
C ALA A 96 -14.93 -1.79 -36.85
N ASN A 97 -14.75 -3.00 -37.41
CA ASN A 97 -13.66 -3.91 -37.07
C ASN A 97 -12.37 -3.69 -37.89
N GLN A 98 -12.41 -2.93 -38.99
CA GLN A 98 -11.24 -2.59 -39.81
C GLN A 98 -10.46 -1.34 -39.32
N GLY A 99 -10.67 -0.92 -38.07
CA GLY A 99 -9.82 0.07 -37.39
C GLY A 99 -8.69 -0.60 -36.60
N PRO A 100 -7.44 -0.11 -36.63
CA PRO A 100 -6.39 -0.60 -35.73
C PRO A 100 -6.75 -0.28 -34.27
N PHE A 101 -6.41 -1.19 -33.36
CA PHE A 101 -6.72 -1.08 -31.91
C PHE A 101 -6.14 0.18 -31.24
N PHE A 102 -5.17 0.84 -31.88
CA PHE A 102 -4.71 2.19 -31.57
C PHE A 102 -4.72 3.05 -32.84
N GLY A 103 -5.44 4.17 -32.83
CA GLY A 103 -5.47 5.14 -33.93
C GLY A 103 -6.51 6.25 -33.70
N PHE A 104 -6.15 7.50 -34.01
CA PHE A 104 -7.07 8.64 -33.91
C PHE A 104 -8.03 8.65 -35.12
N ILE A 105 -9.32 8.38 -34.87
CA ILE A 105 -10.38 8.41 -35.90
C ILE A 105 -11.23 9.68 -35.71
N PRO A 106 -11.23 10.65 -36.67
CA PRO A 106 -11.88 11.95 -36.47
C PRO A 106 -13.36 11.90 -36.12
N LYS A 107 -14.09 10.87 -36.58
CA LYS A 107 -15.53 10.69 -36.26
C LYS A 107 -15.78 10.34 -34.80
N ASN A 108 -14.83 9.66 -34.13
CA ASN A 108 -14.96 9.26 -32.71
C ASN A 108 -14.56 10.40 -31.77
N GLU A 109 -13.63 11.26 -32.17
CA GLU A 109 -13.28 12.47 -31.39
C GLU A 109 -14.50 13.39 -31.24
N ILE A 110 -15.22 13.64 -32.33
CA ILE A 110 -16.37 14.55 -32.37
C ILE A 110 -17.54 14.07 -31.50
N SER A 111 -17.75 12.76 -31.34
CA SER A 111 -18.83 12.21 -30.49
C SER A 111 -18.40 11.96 -29.04
N ASN A 112 -17.21 11.41 -28.81
CA ASN A 112 -16.83 10.84 -27.51
C ASN A 112 -15.67 11.59 -26.81
N GLY A 113 -14.82 12.30 -27.55
CA GLY A 113 -13.62 12.94 -27.00
C GLY A 113 -13.77 14.44 -26.78
N SER A 114 -13.68 15.21 -27.88
CA SER A 114 -13.48 16.66 -27.83
C SER A 114 -14.68 17.42 -27.30
N ARG A 115 -15.92 16.99 -27.57
CA ARG A 115 -17.12 17.62 -26.99
C ARG A 115 -17.23 17.42 -25.48
N TRP A 116 -16.83 16.26 -24.96
CA TRP A 116 -16.85 16.00 -23.51
C TRP A 116 -15.69 16.71 -22.80
N ALA A 117 -14.51 16.78 -23.43
CA ALA A 117 -13.40 17.60 -22.93
C ALA A 117 -13.76 19.10 -22.88
N MET A 118 -14.32 19.66 -23.96
CA MET A 118 -14.74 21.06 -24.02
C MET A 118 -15.92 21.36 -23.07
N PHE A 119 -16.86 20.42 -22.91
CA PHE A 119 -17.94 20.56 -21.92
C PHE A 119 -17.39 20.50 -20.49
N GLY A 120 -16.47 19.58 -20.19
CA GLY A 120 -15.78 19.51 -18.90
C GLY A 120 -14.97 20.78 -18.59
N PHE A 121 -14.30 21.36 -19.60
CA PHE A 121 -13.57 22.62 -19.46
C PHE A 121 -14.51 23.81 -19.24
N ALA A 122 -15.62 23.89 -19.98
CA ALA A 122 -16.64 24.91 -19.80
C ALA A 122 -17.35 24.81 -18.42
N VAL A 123 -17.65 23.60 -17.96
CA VAL A 123 -18.17 23.34 -16.61
C VAL A 123 -17.11 23.66 -15.56
N GLY A 124 -15.83 23.41 -15.82
CA GLY A 124 -14.69 23.85 -15.00
C GLY A 124 -14.69 25.36 -14.80
N MET A 125 -14.62 26.14 -15.90
CA MET A 125 -14.66 27.60 -15.85
C MET A 125 -15.94 28.16 -15.20
N LEU A 126 -17.09 27.54 -15.43
CA LEU A 126 -18.36 27.93 -14.78
C LEU A 126 -18.36 27.61 -13.28
N THR A 127 -17.71 26.51 -12.87
CA THR A 127 -17.56 26.15 -11.46
C THR A 127 -16.56 27.07 -10.76
N GLU A 128 -15.45 27.42 -11.41
CA GLU A 128 -14.48 28.41 -10.96
C GLU A 128 -15.16 29.78 -10.76
N TYR A 129 -15.88 30.28 -11.77
CA TYR A 129 -16.66 31.52 -11.68
C TYR A 129 -17.74 31.49 -10.58
N ALA A 130 -18.40 30.35 -10.37
CA ALA A 130 -19.47 30.21 -9.37
C ALA A 130 -18.97 29.93 -7.93
N THR A 131 -17.73 29.47 -7.74
CA THR A 131 -17.18 29.09 -6.43
C THR A 131 -16.00 29.94 -5.97
N GLY A 132 -15.38 30.72 -6.88
CA GLY A 132 -14.15 31.46 -6.60
C GLY A 132 -12.92 30.58 -6.36
N SER A 133 -12.91 29.35 -6.89
CA SER A 133 -11.79 28.41 -6.75
C SER A 133 -11.22 28.00 -8.11
N ASP A 134 -9.96 28.38 -8.33
CA ASP A 134 -9.20 28.21 -9.58
C ASP A 134 -9.11 26.73 -10.03
N PHE A 135 -9.44 26.45 -11.28
CA PHE A 135 -9.46 25.11 -11.85
C PHE A 135 -8.07 24.45 -11.92
N VAL A 136 -7.01 25.24 -12.16
CA VAL A 136 -5.63 24.74 -12.19
C VAL A 136 -5.19 24.34 -10.78
N ASP A 137 -5.53 25.12 -9.76
CA ASP A 137 -5.31 24.74 -8.36
C ASP A 137 -6.18 23.54 -7.94
N GLN A 138 -7.44 23.42 -8.41
CA GLN A 138 -8.23 22.19 -8.20
C GLN A 138 -7.57 20.95 -8.82
N VAL A 139 -7.09 21.04 -10.07
CA VAL A 139 -6.38 19.93 -10.76
C VAL A 139 -5.06 19.61 -10.07
N LYS A 140 -4.31 20.63 -9.65
CA LYS A 140 -3.04 20.50 -8.91
C LYS A 140 -3.23 19.90 -7.52
N ILE A 141 -4.31 20.24 -6.83
CA ILE A 141 -4.74 19.59 -5.58
C ILE A 141 -5.12 18.13 -5.86
N LEU A 142 -5.90 17.84 -6.90
CA LEU A 142 -6.28 16.47 -7.27
C LEU A 142 -5.05 15.60 -7.58
N LEU A 143 -4.12 16.10 -8.41
CA LEU A 143 -2.86 15.43 -8.74
C LEU A 143 -1.95 15.26 -7.52
N SER A 144 -1.84 16.29 -6.66
CA SER A 144 -1.11 16.20 -5.39
C SER A 144 -1.70 15.14 -4.46
N ASN A 145 -3.03 15.01 -4.40
CA ASN A 145 -3.74 14.07 -3.54
C ASN A 145 -3.72 12.63 -4.07
N PHE A 146 -3.72 12.47 -5.38
CA PHE A 146 -3.41 11.19 -6.02
C PHE A 146 -1.97 10.79 -5.72
N GLY A 147 -1.02 11.72 -5.89
CA GLY A 147 0.40 11.51 -5.57
C GLY A 147 0.67 11.13 -4.12
N THR A 148 0.10 11.84 -3.14
CA THR A 148 0.27 11.49 -1.71
C THR A 148 -0.42 10.19 -1.34
N LEU A 149 -1.58 9.87 -1.93
CA LEU A 149 -2.24 8.57 -1.73
C LEU A 149 -1.36 7.42 -2.24
N TRP A 150 -0.78 7.52 -3.44
CA TRP A 150 0.11 6.50 -3.98
C TRP A 150 1.42 6.41 -3.22
N THR A 151 2.02 7.54 -2.83
CA THR A 151 3.27 7.56 -2.06
C THR A 151 3.08 6.95 -0.67
N ALA A 152 2.03 7.32 0.07
CA ALA A 152 1.68 6.72 1.34
C ALA A 152 1.37 5.22 1.21
N SER A 153 0.65 4.81 0.16
CA SER A 153 0.39 3.39 -0.12
C SER A 153 1.70 2.64 -0.43
N ALA A 154 2.61 3.22 -1.21
CA ALA A 154 3.92 2.61 -1.50
C ALA A 154 4.79 2.47 -0.25
N HIS A 155 4.78 3.45 0.67
CA HIS A 155 5.48 3.34 1.95
C HIS A 155 4.86 2.25 2.85
N ILE A 156 3.52 2.18 2.96
CA ILE A 156 2.85 1.09 3.72
C ILE A 156 3.15 -0.26 3.08
N ILE A 157 3.02 -0.40 1.76
CA ILE A 157 3.32 -1.64 1.03
C ILE A 157 4.79 -2.05 1.23
N THR A 158 5.74 -1.11 1.21
CA THR A 158 7.15 -1.38 1.51
C THR A 158 7.36 -1.81 2.97
N ALA A 159 6.65 -1.21 3.91
CA ALA A 159 6.73 -1.56 5.33
C ALA A 159 6.02 -2.89 5.69
N VAL A 160 5.08 -3.33 4.86
CA VAL A 160 4.34 -4.59 5.01
C VAL A 160 5.00 -5.71 4.19
N ILE A 161 4.96 -5.64 2.85
CA ILE A 161 5.49 -6.66 1.93
C ILE A 161 7.02 -6.59 1.89
N GLY A 162 7.65 -6.98 2.99
CA GLY A 162 9.07 -7.26 3.09
C GLY A 162 9.33 -8.68 3.57
N SER A 163 10.35 -8.86 4.41
CA SER A 163 10.78 -10.18 4.86
C SER A 163 9.66 -11.03 5.49
N GLY A 164 8.64 -10.41 6.09
CA GLY A 164 7.49 -11.08 6.68
C GLY A 164 6.70 -11.99 5.71
N VAL A 165 6.59 -11.64 4.42
CA VAL A 165 5.85 -12.48 3.44
C VAL A 165 6.56 -13.81 3.18
N LEU A 166 7.89 -13.85 3.33
CA LEU A 166 8.72 -15.00 3.03
C LEU A 166 8.45 -16.17 3.99
N ALA A 167 8.13 -15.85 5.25
CA ALA A 167 7.82 -16.81 6.31
C ALA A 167 6.36 -17.33 6.28
N LEU A 168 5.47 -16.77 5.43
CA LEU A 168 4.05 -17.11 5.49
C LEU A 168 3.73 -18.53 4.99
N ALA A 169 4.53 -19.09 4.09
CA ALA A 169 4.40 -20.49 3.67
C ALA A 169 4.68 -21.44 4.85
N TRP A 170 5.78 -21.20 5.58
CA TRP A 170 6.11 -21.90 6.82
C TRP A 170 5.05 -21.70 7.91
N ALA A 171 4.58 -20.47 8.13
CA ALA A 171 3.59 -20.18 9.16
C ALA A 171 2.24 -20.84 8.85
N THR A 172 1.85 -20.88 7.57
CA THR A 172 0.68 -21.64 7.09
C THR A 172 0.90 -23.14 7.32
N ALA A 173 2.11 -23.67 7.15
CA ALA A 173 2.42 -25.07 7.44
C ALA A 173 2.39 -25.42 8.94
N GLN A 174 2.74 -24.50 9.85
CA GLN A 174 2.63 -24.74 11.30
C GLN A 174 1.18 -24.67 11.82
N LEU A 175 0.25 -24.10 11.04
CA LEU A 175 -1.16 -23.89 11.43
C LEU A 175 -2.15 -24.77 10.64
N GLY A 176 -1.82 -25.12 9.40
CA GLY A 176 -2.65 -25.95 8.52
C GLY A 176 -3.68 -25.21 7.70
N TRP A 177 -4.33 -25.96 6.82
CA TRP A 177 -5.32 -25.47 5.86
C TRP A 177 -6.55 -24.80 6.49
N ILE A 178 -6.87 -25.10 7.75
CA ILE A 178 -7.97 -24.45 8.48
C ILE A 178 -7.46 -23.19 9.19
N ALA A 179 -6.51 -23.33 10.12
CA ALA A 179 -6.14 -22.22 10.98
C ALA A 179 -5.28 -21.17 10.27
N GLY A 180 -4.37 -21.55 9.36
CA GLY A 180 -3.49 -20.62 8.66
C GLY A 180 -4.25 -19.50 7.91
N PRO A 181 -5.15 -19.83 6.97
CA PRO A 181 -5.95 -18.85 6.25
C PRO A 181 -6.85 -17.99 7.16
N ILE A 182 -7.50 -18.59 8.16
CA ILE A 182 -8.34 -17.87 9.12
C ILE A 182 -7.51 -16.84 9.91
N VAL A 183 -6.33 -17.23 10.37
CA VAL A 183 -5.42 -16.37 11.14
C VAL A 183 -4.86 -15.24 10.26
N LEU A 184 -4.45 -15.52 9.02
CA LEU A 184 -4.02 -14.50 8.05
C LEU A 184 -5.11 -13.43 7.82
N PHE A 185 -6.37 -13.85 7.69
CA PHE A 185 -7.50 -12.95 7.53
C PHE A 185 -7.82 -12.14 8.81
N LEU A 186 -7.78 -12.78 9.99
CA LEU A 186 -8.01 -12.09 11.27
C LEU A 186 -6.93 -11.04 11.56
N PHE A 187 -5.65 -11.37 11.35
CA PHE A 187 -4.55 -10.40 11.52
C PHE A 187 -4.65 -9.24 10.53
N SER A 188 -5.02 -9.49 9.27
CA SER A 188 -5.36 -8.45 8.29
C SER A 188 -6.44 -7.51 8.82
N PHE A 189 -7.59 -8.05 9.25
CA PHE A 189 -8.73 -7.28 9.72
C PHE A 189 -8.40 -6.44 10.97
N VAL A 190 -7.76 -7.05 11.98
CA VAL A 190 -7.38 -6.36 13.21
C VAL A 190 -6.37 -5.25 12.94
N THR A 191 -5.37 -5.50 12.08
CA THR A 191 -4.37 -4.50 11.71
C THR A 191 -5.00 -3.34 10.95
N TYR A 192 -5.84 -3.61 9.94
CA TYR A 192 -6.59 -2.57 9.22
C TYR A 192 -7.44 -1.72 10.16
N TYR A 193 -8.21 -2.37 11.05
CA TYR A 193 -9.08 -1.69 11.99
C TYR A 193 -8.31 -0.77 12.95
N CYS A 194 -7.28 -1.30 13.61
CA CYS A 194 -6.50 -0.54 14.58
C CYS A 194 -5.63 0.54 13.92
N SER A 195 -5.14 0.31 12.69
CA SER A 195 -4.47 1.35 11.89
C SER A 195 -5.40 2.51 11.54
N CYS A 196 -6.68 2.23 11.22
CA CYS A 196 -7.70 3.28 11.07
C CYS A 196 -8.01 4.04 12.37
N LEU A 197 -7.88 3.39 13.54
CA LEU A 197 -7.95 4.08 14.84
C LEU A 197 -6.71 4.96 15.08
N LEU A 198 -5.51 4.46 14.78
CA LEU A 198 -4.25 5.18 14.97
C LEU A 198 -4.20 6.45 14.12
N ALA A 199 -4.53 6.36 12.84
CA ALA A 199 -4.61 7.53 11.94
C ALA A 199 -5.64 8.56 12.41
N SER A 200 -6.76 8.12 13.02
CA SER A 200 -7.72 9.04 13.64
C SER A 200 -7.13 9.86 14.80
N CYS A 201 -6.01 9.42 15.38
CA CYS A 201 -5.35 9.99 16.56
C CYS A 201 -4.06 10.75 16.24
N TYR A 202 -3.70 10.88 14.95
CA TYR A 202 -2.51 11.59 14.46
C TYR A 202 -2.42 13.05 14.94
N ARG A 203 -3.53 13.80 14.91
CA ARG A 203 -3.59 15.18 15.41
C ARG A 203 -3.91 15.25 16.91
N HIS A 204 -3.23 16.16 17.61
CA HIS A 204 -3.37 16.41 19.05
C HIS A 204 -4.83 16.75 19.43
N PRO A 205 -5.44 16.08 20.43
CA PRO A 205 -6.89 16.15 20.69
C PRO A 205 -7.44 17.56 21.00
N VAL A 206 -6.69 18.39 21.71
CA VAL A 206 -7.11 19.77 22.07
C VAL A 206 -6.65 20.82 21.04
N THR A 207 -5.39 20.80 20.62
CA THR A 207 -4.77 21.89 19.84
C THR A 207 -4.81 21.71 18.32
N GLY A 208 -5.20 20.53 17.82
CA GLY A 208 -5.24 20.22 16.39
C GLY A 208 -3.87 20.15 15.68
N LYS A 209 -2.77 20.38 16.40
CA LYS A 209 -1.39 20.26 15.90
C LYS A 209 -1.08 18.82 15.48
N ARG A 210 -0.20 18.66 14.49
CA ARG A 210 0.39 17.37 14.09
C ARG A 210 1.24 16.80 15.23
N ASN A 211 1.29 15.47 15.33
CA ASN A 211 2.31 14.75 16.09
C ASN A 211 3.22 14.06 15.07
N TYR A 212 4.53 14.32 15.09
CA TYR A 212 5.45 13.88 14.03
C TYR A 212 5.95 12.44 14.21
N THR A 213 5.70 11.85 15.39
CA THR A 213 6.09 10.48 15.75
C THR A 213 4.99 9.80 16.54
N TYR A 214 4.94 8.48 16.49
CA TYR A 214 3.97 7.69 17.23
C TYR A 214 4.11 7.88 18.75
N MET A 215 5.35 7.97 19.26
CA MET A 215 5.59 8.33 20.66
C MET A 215 4.95 9.69 21.04
N GLU A 216 5.00 10.70 20.18
CA GLU A 216 4.33 12.00 20.42
C GLU A 216 2.80 11.88 20.35
N ALA A 217 2.26 11.09 19.42
CA ALA A 217 0.83 10.82 19.34
C ALA A 217 0.31 10.14 20.62
N VAL A 218 1.04 9.16 21.17
CA VAL A 218 0.73 8.58 22.50
C VAL A 218 0.86 9.62 23.62
N ARG A 219 1.91 10.47 23.60
CA ARG A 219 2.10 11.54 24.59
C ARG A 219 0.92 12.52 24.62
N SER A 220 0.41 12.94 23.46
CA SER A 220 -0.68 13.91 23.33
C SER A 220 -2.08 13.34 23.65
N ASN A 221 -2.31 12.05 23.42
CA ASN A 221 -3.61 11.40 23.62
C ASN A 221 -3.75 10.69 24.97
N LEU A 222 -2.64 10.22 25.57
CA LEU A 222 -2.64 9.42 26.81
C LEU A 222 -1.72 9.96 27.92
N GLY A 223 -0.66 10.71 27.57
CA GLY A 223 0.26 11.31 28.54
C GLY A 223 0.95 10.31 29.47
N GLY A 224 1.28 10.78 30.69
CA GLY A 224 1.87 9.99 31.76
C GLY A 224 3.16 9.25 31.35
N PHE A 225 3.35 8.05 31.90
CA PHE A 225 4.49 7.18 31.55
C PHE A 225 4.25 6.35 30.27
N LYS A 226 2.99 6.26 29.78
CA LYS A 226 2.61 5.40 28.65
C LYS A 226 3.42 5.68 27.37
N PHE A 227 3.76 6.94 27.08
CA PHE A 227 4.57 7.26 25.90
C PHE A 227 6.00 6.74 25.98
N LYS A 228 6.60 6.63 27.18
CA LYS A 228 7.95 6.07 27.35
C LYS A 228 7.95 4.56 27.08
N ILE A 229 6.90 3.86 27.50
CA ILE A 229 6.69 2.44 27.17
C ILE A 229 6.50 2.28 25.65
N CYS A 230 5.65 3.11 25.02
CA CYS A 230 5.48 3.09 23.56
C CYS A 230 6.82 3.28 22.83
N GLY A 231 7.56 4.36 23.14
CA GLY A 231 8.85 4.65 22.51
C GLY A 231 9.87 3.51 22.69
N PHE A 232 10.00 2.95 23.89
CA PHE A 232 10.90 1.82 24.14
C PHE A 232 10.56 0.60 23.26
N ILE A 233 9.27 0.21 23.22
CA ILE A 233 8.84 -0.94 22.42
C ILE A 233 8.92 -0.62 20.91
N GLN A 234 8.61 0.61 20.49
CA GLN A 234 8.72 1.08 19.10
C GLN A 234 10.18 0.98 18.64
N TYR A 235 11.12 1.67 19.29
CA TYR A 235 12.54 1.67 18.87
C TYR A 235 13.19 0.29 18.98
N PHE A 236 12.78 -0.56 19.94
CA PHE A 236 13.20 -1.97 19.97
C PHE A 236 12.72 -2.75 18.75
N ASN A 237 11.45 -2.59 18.35
CA ASN A 237 10.91 -3.23 17.15
C ASN A 237 11.60 -2.73 15.88
N LEU A 238 11.76 -1.41 15.73
CA LEU A 238 12.46 -0.84 14.56
C LEU A 238 13.89 -1.38 14.43
N ALA A 239 14.65 -1.43 15.53
CA ALA A 239 16.00 -2.00 15.53
C ALA A 239 16.00 -3.50 15.24
N GLY A 240 15.07 -4.27 15.80
CA GLY A 240 14.91 -5.69 15.48
C GLY A 240 14.56 -5.93 14.00
N THR A 241 13.71 -5.11 13.39
CA THR A 241 13.39 -5.19 11.96
C THR A 241 14.64 -4.98 11.11
N THR A 242 15.50 -4.01 11.44
CA THR A 242 16.79 -3.82 10.73
C THR A 242 17.73 -5.03 10.82
N ILE A 243 17.75 -5.72 11.97
CA ILE A 243 18.47 -7.00 12.15
C ILE A 243 17.85 -8.10 11.26
N GLY A 244 16.52 -8.26 11.30
CA GLY A 244 15.78 -9.25 10.50
C GLY A 244 15.95 -9.06 8.99
N TYR A 245 16.04 -7.81 8.51
CA TYR A 245 16.34 -7.52 7.10
C TYR A 245 17.78 -7.86 6.72
N THR A 246 18.76 -7.58 7.59
CA THR A 246 20.16 -8.00 7.38
C THR A 246 20.29 -9.52 7.25
N ILE A 247 19.55 -10.28 8.08
CA ILE A 247 19.47 -11.74 7.98
C ILE A 247 18.82 -12.15 6.65
N ALA A 248 17.62 -11.64 6.33
CA ALA A 248 16.87 -12.03 5.13
C ALA A 248 17.59 -11.71 3.80
N ALA A 249 18.27 -10.55 3.72
CA ALA A 249 19.08 -10.18 2.56
C ALA A 249 20.29 -11.11 2.40
N SER A 250 20.94 -11.48 3.51
CA SER A 250 22.05 -12.47 3.48
C SER A 250 21.58 -13.86 3.03
N ILE A 251 20.37 -14.28 3.40
CA ILE A 251 19.76 -15.54 2.95
C ILE A 251 19.54 -15.51 1.43
N SER A 252 19.05 -14.40 0.88
CA SER A 252 18.83 -14.24 -0.56
C SER A 252 20.14 -14.19 -1.35
N MET A 253 21.18 -13.53 -0.82
CA MET A 253 22.53 -13.57 -1.42
C MET A 253 23.18 -14.96 -1.36
N MET A 254 22.98 -15.71 -0.26
CA MET A 254 23.38 -17.11 -0.18
C MET A 254 22.62 -17.98 -1.18
N ALA A 255 21.34 -17.73 -1.40
CA ALA A 255 20.53 -18.49 -2.34
C ALA A 255 21.06 -18.36 -3.78
N ILE A 256 21.36 -17.13 -4.23
CA ILE A 256 21.97 -16.86 -5.55
C ILE A 256 23.31 -17.59 -5.67
N LYS A 257 24.20 -17.46 -4.68
CA LYS A 257 25.52 -18.12 -4.73
C LYS A 257 25.43 -19.65 -4.66
N ARG A 258 24.41 -20.22 -4.01
CA ARG A 258 24.11 -21.65 -4.07
C ARG A 258 23.61 -22.04 -5.47
N ALA A 259 22.70 -21.27 -6.08
CA ALA A 259 22.23 -21.48 -7.45
C ALA A 259 23.36 -21.51 -8.48
N SER A 260 24.22 -20.49 -8.52
CA SER A 260 25.36 -20.45 -9.45
C SER A 260 26.30 -21.64 -9.25
N CYS A 261 26.56 -22.04 -8.00
CA CYS A 261 27.42 -23.18 -7.68
C CYS A 261 26.83 -24.53 -8.16
N PHE A 262 25.53 -24.76 -7.99
CA PHE A 262 24.87 -25.99 -8.47
C PHE A 262 24.75 -26.02 -10.00
N HIS A 263 24.65 -24.85 -10.65
CA HIS A 263 24.68 -24.74 -12.10
C HIS A 263 26.08 -25.02 -12.68
N GLU A 264 27.14 -24.46 -12.10
CA GLU A 264 28.53 -24.69 -12.52
C GLU A 264 29.03 -26.12 -12.28
N LYS A 265 28.58 -26.77 -11.19
CA LYS A 265 29.24 -27.98 -10.63
C LYS A 265 28.33 -29.20 -10.52
N GLY A 266 27.12 -29.12 -11.06
CA GLY A 266 26.11 -30.17 -10.96
C GLY A 266 25.52 -30.33 -9.55
N HIS A 267 24.46 -31.11 -9.46
CA HIS A 267 23.60 -31.16 -8.27
C HIS A 267 24.19 -31.98 -7.10
N ASP A 268 25.11 -32.91 -7.39
CA ASP A 268 25.81 -33.71 -6.36
C ASP A 268 26.93 -32.95 -5.63
N SER A 269 27.25 -31.73 -6.07
CA SER A 269 28.32 -30.91 -5.49
C SER A 269 27.94 -30.28 -4.15
N ARG A 270 28.86 -30.32 -3.18
CA ARG A 270 28.68 -29.69 -1.85
C ARG A 270 28.80 -28.17 -1.89
N CYS A 271 27.77 -27.49 -2.40
CA CYS A 271 27.67 -26.02 -2.48
C CYS A 271 27.38 -25.35 -1.12
N GLY A 272 28.22 -25.59 -0.11
CA GLY A 272 28.17 -24.92 1.18
C GLY A 272 28.60 -23.45 1.06
N VAL A 273 27.81 -22.54 1.64
CA VAL A 273 28.03 -21.08 1.56
C VAL A 273 27.83 -20.47 2.95
N SER A 274 28.77 -19.61 3.38
CA SER A 274 28.65 -18.87 4.64
C SER A 274 27.87 -17.56 4.45
N GLY A 275 26.98 -17.24 5.38
CA GLY A 275 26.15 -16.03 5.36
C GLY A 275 26.86 -14.78 5.91
N THR A 276 27.85 -14.95 6.78
CA THR A 276 28.54 -13.83 7.45
C THR A 276 29.12 -12.79 6.47
N PRO A 277 29.79 -13.15 5.36
CA PRO A 277 30.26 -12.16 4.39
C PRO A 277 29.14 -11.34 3.73
N PHE A 278 27.95 -11.92 3.56
CA PHE A 278 26.80 -11.25 2.98
C PHE A 278 26.08 -10.33 3.98
N MET A 279 26.05 -10.70 5.27
CA MET A 279 25.59 -9.80 6.34
C MET A 279 26.49 -8.56 6.42
N VAL A 280 27.82 -8.74 6.38
CA VAL A 280 28.79 -7.63 6.34
C VAL A 280 28.63 -6.80 5.06
N MET A 281 28.45 -7.43 3.90
CA MET A 281 28.20 -6.72 2.63
C MET A 281 26.94 -5.85 2.70
N PHE A 282 25.84 -6.38 3.23
CA PHE A 282 24.60 -5.63 3.43
C PHE A 282 24.82 -4.46 4.40
N GLY A 283 25.44 -4.72 5.56
CA GLY A 283 25.77 -3.66 6.54
C GLY A 283 26.66 -2.55 5.96
N VAL A 284 27.60 -2.88 5.07
CA VAL A 284 28.41 -1.85 4.36
C VAL A 284 27.57 -1.00 3.42
N VAL A 285 26.61 -1.58 2.68
CA VAL A 285 25.67 -0.82 1.83
C VAL A 285 24.79 0.10 2.69
N GLU A 286 24.24 -0.42 3.80
CA GLU A 286 23.40 0.37 4.70
C GLU A 286 24.18 1.48 5.43
N ILE A 287 25.48 1.30 5.72
CA ILE A 287 26.34 2.38 6.26
C ILE A 287 26.35 3.59 5.32
N PHE A 288 26.40 3.39 3.99
CA PHE A 288 26.35 4.49 3.03
C PHE A 288 24.94 5.08 2.88
N LEU A 289 23.92 4.24 2.70
CA LEU A 289 22.55 4.71 2.45
C LEU A 289 21.92 5.37 3.68
N SER A 290 22.27 4.93 4.89
CA SER A 290 21.85 5.60 6.11
C SER A 290 22.46 6.98 6.31
N GLN A 291 23.41 7.45 5.49
CA GLN A 291 23.83 8.85 5.53
C GLN A 291 22.82 9.81 4.87
N ILE A 292 21.85 9.31 4.11
CA ILE A 292 20.79 10.14 3.52
C ILE A 292 19.93 10.74 4.65
N PRO A 293 19.70 12.07 4.72
CA PRO A 293 19.23 12.69 5.96
C PRO A 293 17.80 12.38 6.39
N ASP A 294 16.89 12.17 5.44
CA ASP A 294 15.44 12.25 5.64
C ASP A 294 14.63 11.32 4.71
N PHE A 295 13.40 10.99 5.12
CA PHE A 295 12.41 10.22 4.38
C PHE A 295 12.10 10.78 2.97
N HIS A 296 12.03 12.11 2.81
CA HIS A 296 11.72 12.71 1.50
C HIS A 296 12.81 12.40 0.47
N GLU A 297 14.09 12.38 0.87
CA GLU A 297 15.23 12.10 -0.01
C GLU A 297 15.38 10.60 -0.35
N ILE A 298 14.76 9.69 0.43
CA ILE A 298 14.65 8.25 0.14
C ILE A 298 13.27 7.83 -0.43
N SER A 299 12.42 8.78 -0.79
CA SER A 299 11.08 8.49 -1.35
C SER A 299 11.15 7.66 -2.64
N TRP A 300 12.10 7.97 -3.53
CA TRP A 300 12.38 7.19 -4.74
C TRP A 300 12.82 5.74 -4.42
N LEU A 301 13.63 5.55 -3.38
CA LEU A 301 14.12 4.24 -2.94
C LEU A 301 12.97 3.40 -2.36
N SER A 302 12.01 4.04 -1.68
CA SER A 302 10.77 3.39 -1.23
C SER A 302 9.89 2.95 -2.41
N ILE A 303 9.79 3.75 -3.48
CA ILE A 303 9.05 3.36 -4.70
C ILE A 303 9.72 2.15 -5.38
N VAL A 304 11.06 2.14 -5.48
CA VAL A 304 11.81 0.99 -6.01
C VAL A 304 11.58 -0.26 -5.13
N ALA A 305 11.64 -0.12 -3.81
CA ALA A 305 11.38 -1.23 -2.89
C ALA A 305 9.94 -1.77 -2.96
N ALA A 306 8.93 -0.92 -3.16
CA ALA A 306 7.55 -1.35 -3.40
C ALA A 306 7.40 -2.12 -4.72
N VAL A 307 8.03 -1.66 -5.80
CA VAL A 307 8.03 -2.40 -7.09
C VAL A 307 8.69 -3.77 -6.92
N MET A 308 9.86 -3.81 -6.29
CA MET A 308 10.59 -5.06 -6.06
C MET A 308 9.84 -6.03 -5.14
N SER A 309 9.06 -5.54 -4.16
CA SER A 309 8.21 -6.41 -3.33
C SER A 309 7.14 -7.13 -4.14
N PHE A 310 6.54 -6.45 -5.12
CA PHE A 310 5.62 -7.09 -6.05
C PHE A 310 6.34 -8.06 -6.99
N THR A 311 7.53 -7.71 -7.47
CA THR A 311 8.33 -8.59 -8.35
C THR A 311 8.64 -9.93 -7.68
N TYR A 312 9.26 -9.95 -6.50
CA TYR A 312 9.61 -11.22 -5.87
C TYR A 312 8.38 -11.98 -5.36
N SER A 313 7.34 -11.28 -4.90
CA SER A 313 6.09 -11.94 -4.42
C SER A 313 5.31 -12.57 -5.58
N ALA A 314 5.23 -11.91 -6.74
CA ALA A 314 4.60 -12.47 -7.93
C ALA A 314 5.40 -13.67 -8.49
N ILE A 315 6.73 -13.62 -8.47
CA ILE A 315 7.58 -14.75 -8.87
C ILE A 315 7.42 -15.92 -7.89
N GLY A 316 7.52 -15.68 -6.58
CA GLY A 316 7.34 -16.72 -5.55
C GLY A 316 5.96 -17.37 -5.59
N LEU A 317 4.91 -16.59 -5.88
CA LEU A 317 3.57 -17.10 -6.15
C LEU A 317 3.51 -17.92 -7.45
N GLY A 318 4.09 -17.44 -8.54
CA GLY A 318 4.12 -18.14 -9.83
C GLY A 318 4.82 -19.50 -9.75
N LEU A 319 5.99 -19.54 -9.08
CA LEU A 319 6.71 -20.77 -8.75
C LEU A 319 5.89 -21.67 -7.81
N GLY A 320 5.18 -21.10 -6.83
CA GLY A 320 4.27 -21.82 -5.93
C GLY A 320 3.13 -22.52 -6.69
N ILE A 321 2.47 -21.81 -7.61
CA ILE A 321 1.41 -22.33 -8.48
C ILE A 321 1.97 -23.41 -9.42
N ALA A 322 3.13 -23.16 -10.04
CA ALA A 322 3.78 -24.13 -10.93
C ALA A 322 4.14 -25.43 -10.19
N LYS A 323 4.75 -25.34 -9.00
CA LYS A 323 5.12 -26.51 -8.19
C LYS A 323 3.92 -27.24 -7.62
N PHE A 324 2.85 -26.51 -7.28
CA PHE A 324 1.55 -27.11 -6.94
C PHE A 324 0.95 -27.90 -8.12
N ALA A 325 0.97 -27.35 -9.33
CA ALA A 325 0.50 -28.05 -10.53
C ALA A 325 1.35 -29.30 -10.85
N GLU A 326 2.68 -29.18 -10.76
CA GLU A 326 3.63 -30.29 -10.95
C GLU A 326 3.40 -31.43 -9.95
N ASN A 327 3.09 -31.12 -8.67
CA ASN A 327 2.78 -32.13 -7.66
C ASN A 327 1.53 -32.97 -7.97
N GLY A 328 0.61 -32.47 -8.82
CA GLY A 328 -0.69 -33.08 -9.11
C GLY A 328 -1.66 -33.19 -7.92
N LYS A 329 -1.28 -32.69 -6.73
CA LYS A 329 -2.07 -32.76 -5.49
C LYS A 329 -1.72 -31.64 -4.52
N ILE A 330 -2.69 -31.24 -3.72
CA ILE A 330 -2.50 -30.32 -2.59
C ILE A 330 -1.71 -31.05 -1.50
N LYS A 331 -0.58 -30.50 -1.05
CA LYS A 331 0.17 -30.99 0.12
C LYS A 331 -0.29 -30.36 1.43
N GLY A 332 0.19 -30.90 2.54
CA GLY A 332 -0.07 -30.41 3.90
C GLY A 332 -1.34 -30.96 4.54
N SER A 333 -1.40 -30.94 5.87
CA SER A 333 -2.56 -31.37 6.66
C SER A 333 -3.54 -30.22 7.00
N LEU A 334 -4.77 -30.57 7.36
CA LEU A 334 -5.79 -29.65 7.90
C LEU A 334 -5.34 -28.95 9.19
N SER A 335 -4.46 -29.60 9.97
CA SER A 335 -4.02 -29.17 11.31
C SER A 335 -2.58 -28.66 11.36
N GLY A 336 -1.94 -28.47 10.20
CA GLY A 336 -0.53 -28.13 10.09
C GLY A 336 0.37 -29.33 10.31
N ILE A 337 1.66 -29.07 10.51
CA ILE A 337 2.75 -30.05 10.62
C ILE A 337 2.40 -31.30 11.43
N SER A 338 2.73 -32.47 10.90
CA SER A 338 2.32 -33.76 11.43
C SER A 338 3.08 -34.13 12.71
N VAL A 339 2.38 -34.71 13.68
CA VAL A 339 3.01 -35.27 14.89
C VAL A 339 3.71 -36.57 14.46
N GLY A 340 5.04 -36.54 14.45
CA GLY A 340 5.89 -37.51 13.74
C GLY A 340 7.12 -36.82 13.13
N GLU A 341 6.88 -35.80 12.31
CA GLU A 341 7.93 -34.85 11.85
C GLU A 341 8.45 -33.99 13.01
N VAL A 342 7.56 -33.66 13.95
CA VAL A 342 7.88 -32.96 15.20
C VAL A 342 7.20 -33.62 16.39
N THR A 343 7.74 -33.40 17.59
CA THR A 343 7.06 -33.79 18.83
C THR A 343 5.82 -32.93 19.07
N GLN A 344 4.84 -33.44 19.83
CA GLN A 344 3.62 -32.69 20.17
C GLN A 344 3.92 -31.31 20.80
N THR A 345 4.93 -31.25 21.69
CA THR A 345 5.43 -30.00 22.30
C THR A 345 6.02 -29.04 21.25
N GLN A 346 6.82 -29.55 20.31
CA GLN A 346 7.39 -28.74 19.23
C GLN A 346 6.32 -28.22 18.26
N LYS A 347 5.25 -28.99 17.99
CA LYS A 347 4.10 -28.52 17.21
C LYS A 347 3.46 -27.31 17.89
N ILE A 348 3.18 -27.37 19.19
CA ILE A 348 2.58 -26.25 19.94
C ILE A 348 3.47 -25.00 19.86
N TRP A 349 4.78 -25.12 20.12
CA TRP A 349 5.70 -23.97 20.04
C TRP A 349 5.80 -23.38 18.63
N ARG A 350 5.84 -24.21 17.58
CA ARG A 350 5.86 -23.74 16.18
C ARG A 350 4.54 -23.09 15.75
N SER A 351 3.38 -23.63 16.14
CA SER A 351 2.09 -22.98 15.89
C SER A 351 1.99 -21.63 16.62
N PHE A 352 2.58 -21.51 17.82
CA PHE A 352 2.67 -20.24 18.55
C PHE A 352 3.61 -19.24 17.86
N GLN A 353 4.81 -19.67 17.46
CA GLN A 353 5.76 -18.86 16.71
C GLN A 353 5.17 -18.39 15.37
N ALA A 354 4.33 -19.20 14.71
CA ALA A 354 3.62 -18.81 13.50
C ALA A 354 2.61 -17.66 13.71
N PHE A 355 1.99 -17.52 14.89
CA PHE A 355 1.25 -16.30 15.22
C PHE A 355 2.18 -15.08 15.26
N GLY A 356 3.40 -15.22 15.80
CA GLY A 356 4.42 -14.17 15.81
C GLY A 356 4.87 -13.78 14.39
N ALA A 357 5.17 -14.75 13.54
CA ALA A 357 5.56 -14.50 12.15
C ALA A 357 4.45 -13.79 11.34
N ILE A 358 3.19 -14.22 11.50
CA ILE A 358 2.04 -13.56 10.86
C ILE A 358 1.81 -12.15 11.45
N ALA A 359 1.98 -11.97 12.76
CA ALA A 359 1.88 -10.67 13.41
C ALA A 359 2.95 -9.68 12.90
N PHE A 360 4.18 -10.15 12.73
CA PHE A 360 5.29 -9.37 12.15
C PHE A 360 5.03 -8.99 10.70
N ALA A 361 4.48 -9.90 9.89
CA ALA A 361 4.17 -9.64 8.49
C ALA A 361 3.17 -8.47 8.30
N TYR A 362 2.39 -8.10 9.33
CA TYR A 362 1.48 -6.94 9.31
C TYR A 362 1.95 -5.75 10.19
N ALA A 363 3.20 -5.74 10.70
CA ALA A 363 3.65 -4.82 11.78
C ALA A 363 4.00 -3.37 11.36
N TYR A 364 3.40 -2.83 10.29
CA TYR A 364 3.67 -1.45 9.81
C TYR A 364 3.10 -0.34 10.71
N SER A 365 2.26 -0.68 11.69
CA SER A 365 1.75 0.23 12.73
C SER A 365 2.85 1.04 13.42
N THR A 366 4.04 0.44 13.51
CA THR A 366 5.26 0.96 14.14
C THR A 366 5.88 2.17 13.44
N VAL A 367 5.51 2.43 12.18
CA VAL A 367 5.93 3.59 11.37
C VAL A 367 4.74 4.36 10.77
N LEU A 368 3.50 4.04 11.20
CA LEU A 368 2.28 4.56 10.56
C LEU A 368 2.15 6.08 10.71
N ILE A 369 2.40 6.61 11.89
CA ILE A 369 2.31 8.06 12.17
C ILE A 369 3.39 8.83 11.41
N GLU A 370 4.58 8.25 11.32
CA GLU A 370 5.74 8.76 10.59
C GLU A 370 5.48 8.79 9.07
N ILE A 371 4.76 7.81 8.52
CA ILE A 371 4.27 7.83 7.12
C ILE A 371 3.15 8.87 6.94
N GLU A 372 2.21 8.97 7.88
CA GLU A 372 1.07 9.91 7.82
C GLU A 372 1.54 11.38 7.82
N ASP A 373 2.64 11.72 8.50
CA ASP A 373 3.15 13.10 8.49
C ASP A 373 3.63 13.56 7.10
N THR A 374 4.11 12.64 6.24
CA THR A 374 4.48 12.96 4.86
C THR A 374 3.28 13.37 3.98
N ILE A 375 2.05 13.11 4.42
CA ILE A 375 0.83 13.40 3.68
C ILE A 375 0.54 14.91 3.72
N LYS A 376 0.36 15.48 2.52
CA LYS A 376 -0.10 16.86 2.32
C LYS A 376 -1.62 16.94 2.47
N SER A 377 -2.11 18.07 2.97
CA SER A 377 -3.53 18.42 3.08
C SER A 377 -3.84 19.74 2.37
N PRO A 378 -5.06 19.97 1.85
CA PRO A 378 -6.28 19.14 1.97
C PRO A 378 -6.34 17.98 0.94
N PRO A 379 -7.05 16.85 1.21
CA PRO A 379 -7.95 16.58 2.36
C PRO A 379 -7.19 16.27 3.66
N SER A 380 -7.88 15.94 4.75
CA SER A 380 -7.20 15.69 6.03
C SER A 380 -6.30 14.44 5.96
N GLU A 381 -5.17 14.48 6.67
CA GLU A 381 -4.12 13.45 6.58
C GLU A 381 -4.70 12.05 6.82
N GLN A 382 -5.48 11.91 7.90
CA GLN A 382 -6.21 10.71 8.29
C GLN A 382 -7.16 10.14 7.22
N GLU A 383 -7.71 10.93 6.29
CA GLU A 383 -8.61 10.44 5.25
C GLU A 383 -7.83 9.79 4.10
N THR A 384 -6.73 10.43 3.69
CA THR A 384 -5.77 9.84 2.74
C THR A 384 -5.11 8.62 3.37
N MET A 385 -4.71 8.68 4.64
CA MET A 385 -4.05 7.58 5.34
C MET A 385 -4.96 6.36 5.52
N LYS A 386 -6.26 6.55 5.80
CA LYS A 386 -7.24 5.44 5.84
C LYS A 386 -7.46 4.80 4.47
N LYS A 387 -7.46 5.59 3.39
CA LYS A 387 -7.52 5.07 2.01
C LYS A 387 -6.26 4.31 1.63
N ALA A 388 -5.08 4.84 1.94
CA ALA A 388 -3.79 4.19 1.73
C ALA A 388 -3.71 2.86 2.53
N THR A 389 -4.13 2.89 3.80
CA THR A 389 -4.27 1.73 4.69
C THR A 389 -5.21 0.67 4.11
N LEU A 390 -6.39 1.05 3.60
CA LEU A 390 -7.34 0.13 2.99
C LEU A 390 -6.78 -0.55 1.75
N ILE A 391 -6.24 0.23 0.80
CA ILE A 391 -5.65 -0.28 -0.44
C ILE A 391 -4.48 -1.21 -0.11
N SER A 392 -3.55 -0.74 0.73
CA SER A 392 -2.35 -1.48 1.07
C SER A 392 -2.67 -2.80 1.77
N VAL A 393 -3.53 -2.80 2.80
CA VAL A 393 -3.88 -4.04 3.52
C VAL A 393 -4.65 -5.01 2.63
N ILE A 394 -5.57 -4.56 1.76
CA ILE A 394 -6.23 -5.45 0.80
C ILE A 394 -5.20 -6.10 -0.13
N THR A 395 -4.31 -5.29 -0.72
CA THR A 395 -3.26 -5.78 -1.64
C THR A 395 -2.31 -6.74 -0.94
N THR A 396 -1.79 -6.38 0.25
CA THR A 396 -0.84 -7.23 0.98
C THR A 396 -1.51 -8.54 1.40
N SER A 397 -2.73 -8.50 1.94
CA SER A 397 -3.43 -9.70 2.42
C SER A 397 -3.79 -10.66 1.29
N VAL A 398 -4.06 -10.17 0.07
CA VAL A 398 -4.22 -11.02 -1.12
C VAL A 398 -2.89 -11.71 -1.46
N PHE A 399 -1.78 -10.97 -1.59
CA PHE A 399 -0.46 -11.58 -1.85
C PHE A 399 -0.04 -12.54 -0.74
N TYR A 400 -0.35 -12.24 0.53
CA TYR A 400 -0.01 -13.04 1.69
C TYR A 400 -0.79 -14.37 1.73
N MET A 401 -2.10 -14.31 1.49
CA MET A 401 -2.95 -15.49 1.37
C MET A 401 -2.48 -16.37 0.22
N LEU A 402 -2.16 -15.78 -0.93
CA LEU A 402 -1.69 -16.50 -2.11
C LEU A 402 -0.32 -17.14 -1.88
N CYS A 403 0.68 -16.40 -1.39
CA CYS A 403 2.02 -16.94 -1.14
C CYS A 403 2.04 -17.98 -0.02
N GLY A 404 1.29 -17.76 1.07
CA GLY A 404 1.15 -18.70 2.18
C GLY A 404 0.48 -20.01 1.75
N CYS A 405 -0.69 -19.92 1.11
CA CYS A 405 -1.45 -21.09 0.68
C CYS A 405 -0.79 -21.84 -0.48
N PHE A 406 -0.33 -21.19 -1.55
CA PHE A 406 0.34 -21.91 -2.65
C PHE A 406 1.72 -22.43 -2.24
N GLY A 407 2.44 -21.75 -1.35
CA GLY A 407 3.63 -22.30 -0.71
C GLY A 407 3.34 -23.58 0.07
N TYR A 408 2.28 -23.59 0.89
CA TYR A 408 1.88 -24.79 1.62
C TYR A 408 1.35 -25.91 0.71
N ALA A 409 0.63 -25.59 -0.37
CA ALA A 409 0.20 -26.56 -1.38
C ALA A 409 1.39 -27.18 -2.15
N ALA A 410 2.45 -26.40 -2.39
CA ALA A 410 3.67 -26.83 -3.06
C ALA A 410 4.58 -27.72 -2.19
N PHE A 411 4.69 -27.43 -0.89
CA PHE A 411 5.70 -28.03 0.00
C PHE A 411 5.13 -28.85 1.18
N GLY A 412 3.91 -28.57 1.63
CA GLY A 412 3.30 -29.21 2.80
C GLY A 412 4.08 -28.93 4.08
N ASP A 413 4.24 -29.97 4.90
CA ASP A 413 4.90 -29.91 6.21
C ASP A 413 6.39 -29.48 6.14
N HIS A 414 7.01 -29.54 4.95
CA HIS A 414 8.38 -29.07 4.68
C HIS A 414 8.44 -27.66 4.06
N ALA A 415 7.40 -26.82 4.22
CA ALA A 415 7.43 -25.44 3.72
C ALA A 415 8.57 -24.61 4.36
N PRO A 416 9.38 -23.90 3.56
CA PRO A 416 10.56 -23.19 4.05
C PRO A 416 10.20 -21.87 4.76
N GLY A 417 11.01 -21.45 5.74
CA GLY A 417 10.93 -20.12 6.37
C GLY A 417 11.23 -18.93 5.45
N ASN A 418 11.74 -19.20 4.25
CA ASN A 418 11.73 -18.27 3.12
C ASN A 418 11.19 -19.02 1.90
N LEU A 419 9.99 -18.66 1.43
CA LEU A 419 9.32 -19.29 0.28
C LEU A 419 10.25 -19.54 -0.93
N LEU A 420 11.16 -18.60 -1.24
CA LEU A 420 12.03 -18.74 -2.41
C LEU A 420 13.12 -19.82 -2.27
N THR A 421 13.50 -20.22 -1.06
CA THR A 421 14.54 -21.26 -0.88
C THR A 421 14.02 -22.68 -1.05
N GLY A 422 12.70 -22.89 -0.98
CA GLY A 422 12.08 -24.22 -1.12
C GLY A 422 11.95 -24.73 -2.54
N PHE A 423 11.91 -23.85 -3.55
CA PHE A 423 11.83 -24.27 -4.96
C PHE A 423 13.08 -25.03 -5.44
N GLY A 424 14.18 -24.92 -4.69
CA GLY A 424 15.45 -25.54 -5.00
C GLY A 424 16.23 -24.78 -6.07
N PHE A 425 17.53 -25.09 -6.14
CA PHE A 425 18.52 -24.36 -6.94
C PHE A 425 18.59 -24.85 -8.40
N TYR A 426 17.47 -25.34 -8.93
CA TYR A 426 17.43 -26.19 -10.12
C TYR A 426 16.95 -25.38 -11.33
N GLU A 427 15.65 -25.38 -11.65
CA GLU A 427 15.10 -24.56 -12.75
C GLU A 427 13.75 -23.92 -12.41
N PRO A 428 13.44 -22.73 -12.98
CA PRO A 428 14.34 -21.85 -13.73
C PRO A 428 15.22 -20.99 -12.79
N PHE A 429 16.51 -21.29 -12.69
CA PHE A 429 17.44 -20.63 -11.76
C PHE A 429 17.47 -19.10 -11.94
N TRP A 430 17.48 -18.61 -13.17
CA TRP A 430 17.49 -17.17 -13.50
C TRP A 430 16.30 -16.41 -12.90
N LEU A 431 15.14 -17.06 -12.78
CA LEU A 431 13.93 -16.47 -12.23
C LEU A 431 13.97 -16.43 -10.69
N VAL A 432 14.53 -17.48 -10.08
CA VAL A 432 14.83 -17.53 -8.64
C VAL A 432 15.89 -16.48 -8.27
N ASP A 433 16.91 -16.29 -9.10
CA ASP A 433 17.94 -15.28 -8.91
C ASP A 433 17.37 -13.86 -9.03
N ILE A 434 16.56 -13.56 -10.05
CA ILE A 434 15.86 -12.27 -10.17
C ILE A 434 14.99 -12.00 -8.94
N ALA A 435 14.26 -13.01 -8.43
CA ALA A 435 13.43 -12.83 -7.25
C ALA A 435 14.25 -12.59 -5.97
N ASN A 436 15.41 -13.25 -5.81
CA ASN A 436 16.32 -13.00 -4.69
C ASN A 436 17.02 -11.63 -4.79
N ILE A 437 17.39 -11.19 -6.01
CA ILE A 437 17.90 -9.83 -6.27
C ILE A 437 16.83 -8.79 -5.91
N ALA A 438 15.57 -9.02 -6.30
CA ALA A 438 14.45 -8.16 -5.93
C ALA A 438 14.22 -8.12 -4.40
N ILE A 439 14.35 -9.24 -3.68
CA ILE A 439 14.36 -9.23 -2.20
C ILE A 439 15.49 -8.34 -1.67
N ILE A 440 16.72 -8.49 -2.16
CA ILE A 440 17.86 -7.69 -1.68
C ILE A 440 17.62 -6.19 -1.89
N VAL A 441 17.22 -5.78 -3.10
CA VAL A 441 16.94 -4.38 -3.43
C VAL A 441 15.74 -3.83 -2.63
N HIS A 442 14.71 -4.65 -2.42
CA HIS A 442 13.60 -4.27 -1.53
C HIS A 442 14.08 -4.05 -0.09
N LEU A 443 14.83 -5.00 0.48
CA LEU A 443 15.25 -4.95 1.89
C LEU A 443 16.20 -3.79 2.18
N VAL A 444 17.02 -3.37 1.21
CA VAL A 444 17.81 -2.13 1.27
C VAL A 444 16.90 -0.91 1.47
N GLY A 445 15.85 -0.76 0.65
CA GLY A 445 14.92 0.36 0.79
C GLY A 445 14.08 0.29 2.08
N ALA A 446 13.62 -0.91 2.44
CA ALA A 446 12.88 -1.13 3.68
C ALA A 446 13.73 -0.88 4.94
N TYR A 447 15.02 -1.22 4.93
CA TYR A 447 15.95 -0.93 6.04
C TYR A 447 15.94 0.56 6.38
N GLN A 448 16.02 1.43 5.37
CA GLN A 448 15.97 2.87 5.58
C GLN A 448 14.62 3.35 6.14
N VAL A 449 13.49 2.77 5.70
CA VAL A 449 12.15 3.08 6.25
C VAL A 449 12.06 2.78 7.76
N PHE A 450 12.71 1.73 8.26
CA PHE A 450 12.70 1.39 9.69
C PHE A 450 13.85 2.04 10.49
N ALA A 451 14.98 2.37 9.88
CA ALA A 451 16.14 2.95 10.55
C ALA A 451 16.03 4.47 10.77
N GLN A 452 15.47 5.22 9.80
CA GLN A 452 15.41 6.69 9.86
C GLN A 452 14.67 7.25 11.09
N PRO A 453 13.56 6.67 11.61
CA PRO A 453 12.94 7.15 12.84
C PRO A 453 13.82 6.98 14.09
N ILE A 454 14.70 5.97 14.11
CA ILE A 454 15.69 5.77 15.18
C ILE A 454 16.75 6.88 15.10
N PHE A 455 17.26 7.16 13.90
CA PHE A 455 18.25 8.22 13.68
C PHE A 455 17.70 9.60 14.03
N ALA A 456 16.51 9.95 13.53
CA ALA A 456 15.85 11.22 13.83
C ALA A 456 15.60 11.40 15.33
N PHE A 457 15.20 10.34 16.05
CA PHE A 457 15.04 10.37 17.50
C PHE A 457 16.36 10.65 18.24
N VAL A 458 17.43 9.89 17.92
CA VAL A 458 18.72 10.05 18.62
C VAL A 458 19.40 11.38 18.26
N GLU A 459 19.38 11.80 17.00
CA GLU A 459 19.96 13.09 16.58
C GLU A 459 19.25 14.29 17.20
N ARG A 460 17.91 14.31 17.18
CA ARG A 460 17.14 15.37 17.86
C ARG A 460 17.44 15.40 19.36
N THR A 461 17.42 14.25 20.02
CA THR A 461 17.71 14.15 21.46
C THR A 461 19.14 14.62 21.77
N ALA A 462 20.14 14.21 20.99
CA ALA A 462 21.52 14.64 21.18
C ALA A 462 21.70 16.16 20.99
N ALA A 463 21.05 16.75 19.98
CA ALA A 463 21.08 18.19 19.73
C ALA A 463 20.35 19.00 20.83
N GLU A 464 19.23 18.50 21.36
CA GLU A 464 18.50 19.11 22.48
C GLU A 464 19.30 19.07 23.79
N TYR A 465 20.00 17.98 24.09
CA TYR A 465 20.81 17.84 25.32
C TYR A 465 22.19 18.51 25.24
N PHE A 466 22.79 18.61 24.05
CA PHE A 466 24.15 19.13 23.86
C PHE A 466 24.27 20.23 22.77
N PRO A 467 23.46 21.31 22.82
CA PRO A 467 23.37 22.29 21.73
C PRO A 467 24.69 23.01 21.42
N GLY A 468 25.56 23.21 22.42
CA GLY A 468 26.88 23.81 22.26
C GLY A 468 27.98 22.86 21.73
N ASN A 469 27.70 21.57 21.54
CA ASN A 469 28.71 20.62 21.10
C ASN A 469 28.86 20.61 19.56
N MET A 470 29.95 21.20 19.07
CA MET A 470 30.30 21.28 17.64
C MET A 470 30.41 19.93 16.94
N PHE A 471 30.58 18.80 17.64
CA PHE A 471 30.50 17.46 17.02
C PHE A 471 29.07 17.08 16.62
N ILE A 472 28.09 17.55 17.40
CA ILE A 472 26.66 17.21 17.30
C ILE A 472 25.91 18.24 16.45
N THR A 473 26.17 19.54 16.63
CA THR A 473 25.37 20.61 15.99
C THR A 473 25.99 21.25 14.75
N LYS A 474 27.26 21.00 14.44
CA LYS A 474 27.91 21.56 13.23
C LYS A 474 27.53 20.79 11.98
N GLU A 475 26.92 21.48 11.02
CA GLU A 475 26.89 21.03 9.62
C GLU A 475 28.12 21.53 8.87
N ILE A 476 28.82 20.62 8.19
CA ILE A 476 29.95 20.90 7.30
C ILE A 476 29.43 20.74 5.87
N GLN A 477 29.42 21.82 5.09
CA GLN A 477 29.02 21.75 3.69
C GLN A 477 30.19 21.22 2.84
N VAL A 478 30.02 20.00 2.31
CA VAL A 478 30.96 19.37 1.38
C VAL A 478 30.50 19.68 -0.05
N PRO A 479 31.29 20.39 -0.88
CA PRO A 479 30.94 20.64 -2.27
C PRO A 479 31.03 19.34 -3.07
N VAL A 480 29.91 18.92 -3.67
CA VAL A 480 29.85 17.74 -4.55
C VAL A 480 29.74 18.22 -6.00
N PRO A 481 30.69 17.88 -6.89
CA PRO A 481 30.64 18.30 -8.29
C PRO A 481 29.32 17.90 -8.96
N GLY A 482 28.59 18.87 -9.53
CA GLY A 482 27.32 18.65 -10.22
C GLY A 482 26.07 18.55 -9.34
N TYR A 483 26.19 18.58 -8.01
CA TYR A 483 25.06 18.41 -7.08
C TYR A 483 24.99 19.52 -6.01
N LYS A 484 23.91 19.55 -5.23
CA LYS A 484 23.79 20.44 -4.06
C LYS A 484 24.89 20.12 -3.03
N PRO A 485 25.45 21.10 -2.30
CA PRO A 485 26.42 20.84 -1.24
C PRO A 485 25.88 19.87 -0.18
N TYR A 486 26.62 18.81 0.10
CA TYR A 486 26.21 17.80 1.06
C TYR A 486 26.45 18.29 2.50
N LYS A 487 25.40 18.27 3.33
CA LYS A 487 25.45 18.67 4.74
C LYS A 487 25.96 17.51 5.61
N LEU A 488 27.29 17.37 5.70
CA LEU A 488 27.94 16.38 6.53
C LEU A 488 27.88 16.80 8.01
N ASN A 489 27.40 15.92 8.87
CA ASN A 489 27.43 16.09 10.33
C ASN A 489 28.21 14.92 10.93
N LEU A 490 29.18 15.21 11.81
CA LEU A 490 30.12 14.19 12.30
C LEU A 490 29.44 13.22 13.28
N PHE A 491 28.60 13.71 14.19
CA PHE A 491 27.78 12.86 15.05
C PHE A 491 26.87 11.93 14.24
N ARG A 492 26.17 12.44 13.23
CA ARG A 492 25.34 11.64 12.31
C ARG A 492 26.16 10.51 11.68
N LEU A 493 27.30 10.84 11.07
CA LEU A 493 28.17 9.87 10.40
C LEU A 493 28.63 8.77 11.37
N THR A 494 29.15 9.14 12.54
CA THR A 494 29.65 8.19 13.54
C THR A 494 28.53 7.34 14.15
N TRP A 495 27.42 7.95 14.59
CA TRP A 495 26.32 7.24 15.24
C TRP A 495 25.56 6.32 14.28
N ARG A 496 25.19 6.79 13.09
CA ARG A 496 24.47 5.95 12.12
C ARG A 496 25.32 4.74 11.70
N SER A 497 26.62 4.94 11.47
CA SER A 497 27.55 3.84 11.18
C SER A 497 27.68 2.86 12.35
N MET A 498 27.81 3.37 13.59
CA MET A 498 27.88 2.53 14.80
C MET A 498 26.61 1.69 14.98
N PHE A 499 25.43 2.26 14.73
CA PHE A 499 24.16 1.54 14.77
C PHE A 499 24.12 0.40 13.75
N VAL A 500 24.46 0.65 12.48
CA VAL A 500 24.47 -0.39 11.43
C VAL A 500 25.50 -1.49 11.73
N CYS A 501 26.68 -1.14 12.24
CA CYS A 501 27.67 -2.13 12.70
C CYS A 501 27.12 -3.00 13.85
N MET A 502 26.39 -2.40 14.80
CA MET A 502 25.80 -3.10 15.94
C MET A 502 24.68 -4.05 15.50
N THR A 503 23.74 -3.61 14.65
CA THR A 503 22.66 -4.47 14.13
C THR A 503 23.20 -5.61 13.27
N THR A 504 24.21 -5.33 12.43
CA THR A 504 24.92 -6.35 11.65
C THR A 504 25.61 -7.39 12.54
N LEU A 505 26.26 -6.96 13.63
CA LEU A 505 26.88 -7.88 14.59
C LEU A 505 25.85 -8.78 15.29
N VAL A 506 24.68 -8.24 15.68
CA VAL A 506 23.60 -9.05 16.27
C VAL A 506 23.03 -10.05 15.25
N ALA A 507 22.84 -9.64 13.99
CA ALA A 507 22.43 -10.55 12.90
C ALA A 507 23.43 -11.70 12.70
N MET A 508 24.74 -11.43 12.83
CA MET A 508 25.81 -12.43 12.73
C MET A 508 25.87 -13.38 13.94
N LEU A 509 25.39 -12.96 15.12
CA LEU A 509 25.37 -13.77 16.35
C LEU A 509 24.10 -14.64 16.47
N MET A 510 22.97 -14.20 15.93
CA MET A 510 21.67 -14.90 15.98
C MET A 510 20.98 -14.89 14.60
N PRO A 511 21.44 -15.71 13.64
CA PRO A 511 20.96 -15.69 12.25
C PRO A 511 19.59 -16.37 12.04
N PHE A 512 18.78 -16.53 13.09
CA PHE A 512 17.55 -17.32 13.11
C PHE A 512 16.37 -16.47 12.62
N PHE A 513 16.15 -16.43 11.30
CA PHE A 513 15.14 -15.54 10.71
C PHE A 513 13.72 -15.75 11.26
N GLU A 514 13.25 -17.02 11.32
CA GLU A 514 11.92 -17.41 11.83
C GLU A 514 11.69 -16.99 13.29
N ASP A 515 12.72 -17.10 14.13
CA ASP A 515 12.67 -16.73 15.54
C ASP A 515 12.65 -15.20 15.73
N VAL A 516 13.51 -14.48 15.00
CA VAL A 516 13.63 -13.02 15.10
C VAL A 516 12.29 -12.36 14.70
N VAL A 517 11.68 -12.77 13.59
CA VAL A 517 10.35 -12.25 13.21
C VAL A 517 9.26 -12.70 14.18
N GLY A 518 9.33 -13.92 14.73
CA GLY A 518 8.40 -14.40 15.75
C GLY A 518 8.41 -13.53 17.02
N ILE A 519 9.60 -13.23 17.55
CA ILE A 519 9.79 -12.37 18.73
C ILE A 519 9.33 -10.95 18.45
N LEU A 520 9.67 -10.37 17.29
CA LEU A 520 9.29 -9.00 16.94
C LEU A 520 7.78 -8.86 16.75
N GLY A 521 7.14 -9.79 16.03
CA GLY A 521 5.69 -9.83 15.91
C GLY A 521 5.00 -9.93 17.27
N ALA A 522 5.49 -10.80 18.16
CA ALA A 522 4.95 -10.97 19.51
C ALA A 522 5.11 -9.70 20.39
N ILE A 523 6.28 -9.06 20.36
CA ILE A 523 6.58 -7.88 21.20
C ILE A 523 5.96 -6.60 20.62
N GLY A 524 5.84 -6.47 19.30
CA GLY A 524 5.27 -5.31 18.63
C GLY A 524 3.74 -5.31 18.55
N PHE A 525 3.12 -6.45 18.21
CA PHE A 525 1.72 -6.48 17.78
C PHE A 525 0.72 -6.03 18.84
N TRP A 526 0.67 -6.65 20.02
CA TRP A 526 -0.27 -6.19 21.05
C TRP A 526 -0.05 -4.71 21.43
N PRO A 527 1.14 -4.25 21.86
CA PRO A 527 1.29 -2.88 22.33
C PRO A 527 1.11 -1.85 21.20
N LEU A 528 1.81 -2.02 20.07
CA LEU A 528 1.92 -1.01 19.02
C LEU A 528 0.82 -1.10 17.96
N THR A 529 0.40 -2.31 17.56
CA THR A 529 -0.69 -2.48 16.57
C THR A 529 -2.07 -2.40 17.21
N VAL A 530 -2.27 -2.83 18.47
CA VAL A 530 -3.62 -2.98 19.04
C VAL A 530 -3.89 -2.08 20.25
N TYR A 531 -3.09 -2.16 21.32
CA TYR A 531 -3.35 -1.51 22.61
C TYR A 531 -3.29 0.02 22.53
N PHE A 532 -2.17 0.60 22.07
CA PHE A 532 -2.03 2.05 22.01
C PHE A 532 -3.05 2.70 21.07
N PRO A 533 -3.34 2.19 19.85
CA PRO A 533 -4.36 2.75 18.98
C PRO A 533 -5.77 2.72 19.60
N ILE A 534 -6.13 1.62 20.27
CA ILE A 534 -7.42 1.47 20.94
C ILE A 534 -7.53 2.44 22.13
N GLU A 535 -6.54 2.50 23.01
CA GLU A 535 -6.54 3.39 24.17
C GLU A 535 -6.53 4.88 23.75
N MET A 536 -5.71 5.25 22.76
CA MET A 536 -5.68 6.60 22.20
C MET A 536 -7.04 6.99 21.66
N TYR A 537 -7.70 6.11 20.89
CA TYR A 537 -9.01 6.38 20.32
C TYR A 537 -10.13 6.45 21.39
N ILE A 538 -10.08 5.60 22.42
CA ILE A 538 -10.98 5.67 23.59
C ILE A 538 -10.85 7.03 24.29
N SER A 539 -9.61 7.49 24.52
CA SER A 539 -9.31 8.80 25.12
C SER A 539 -9.79 9.95 24.23
N GLN A 540 -9.34 9.98 22.97
CA GLN A 540 -9.61 11.07 22.01
C GLN A 540 -11.11 11.22 21.70
N LYS A 541 -11.86 10.11 21.62
CA LYS A 541 -13.32 10.11 21.41
C LYS A 541 -14.14 10.05 22.71
N LYS A 542 -13.50 10.13 23.89
CA LYS A 542 -14.11 10.12 25.23
C LYS A 542 -15.15 9.00 25.41
N ILE A 543 -14.82 7.79 24.93
CA ILE A 543 -15.76 6.66 24.91
C ILE A 543 -16.09 6.23 26.35
N PRO A 544 -17.37 6.21 26.78
CA PRO A 544 -17.73 5.83 28.15
C PRO A 544 -17.26 4.40 28.48
N LYS A 545 -16.62 4.24 29.63
CA LYS A 545 -16.31 2.91 30.20
C LYS A 545 -17.59 2.08 30.31
N TRP A 546 -17.47 0.77 30.12
CA TRP A 546 -18.60 -0.19 30.11
C TRP A 546 -19.68 0.02 29.03
N SER A 547 -19.54 0.99 28.12
CA SER A 547 -20.36 1.01 26.91
C SER A 547 -20.02 -0.19 26.00
N ASN A 548 -20.98 -0.68 25.23
CA ASN A 548 -20.78 -1.83 24.32
C ASN A 548 -19.55 -1.64 23.40
N LYS A 549 -19.31 -0.40 22.95
CA LYS A 549 -18.13 -0.05 22.14
C LYS A 549 -16.83 -0.13 22.93
N TRP A 550 -16.80 0.34 24.18
CA TRP A 550 -15.63 0.20 25.06
C TRP A 550 -15.34 -1.26 25.39
N ILE A 551 -16.37 -2.06 25.70
CA ILE A 551 -16.24 -3.50 25.98
C ILE A 551 -15.65 -4.22 24.75
N CYS A 552 -16.25 -4.04 23.56
CA CYS A 552 -15.77 -4.64 22.32
C CYS A 552 -14.28 -4.32 22.04
N LEU A 553 -13.88 -3.05 22.20
CA LEU A 553 -12.49 -2.61 22.03
C LEU A 553 -11.52 -3.24 23.06
N GLN A 554 -11.92 -3.34 24.33
CA GLN A 554 -11.08 -3.97 25.36
C GLN A 554 -11.02 -5.50 25.22
N THR A 555 -12.11 -6.17 24.81
CA THR A 555 -12.11 -7.60 24.48
C THR A 555 -11.17 -7.90 23.30
N LEU A 556 -11.18 -7.07 22.26
CA LEU A 556 -10.24 -7.19 21.14
C LEU A 556 -8.77 -7.04 21.61
N SER A 557 -8.49 -6.02 22.43
CA SER A 557 -7.16 -5.80 23.02
C SER A 557 -6.70 -6.99 23.88
N GLY A 558 -7.59 -7.53 24.73
CA GLY A 558 -7.30 -8.68 25.58
C GLY A 558 -7.05 -9.99 24.79
N ALA A 559 -7.82 -10.24 23.73
CA ALA A 559 -7.58 -11.39 22.85
C ALA A 559 -6.21 -11.29 22.15
N CYS A 560 -5.86 -10.10 21.64
CA CYS A 560 -4.56 -9.87 21.00
C CYS A 560 -3.38 -9.95 21.98
N LEU A 561 -3.58 -9.60 23.26
CA LEU A 561 -2.59 -9.80 24.32
C LEU A 561 -2.29 -11.29 24.50
N VAL A 562 -3.31 -12.14 24.65
CA VAL A 562 -3.14 -13.59 24.82
C VAL A 562 -2.39 -14.20 23.63
N ILE A 563 -2.77 -13.85 22.40
CA ILE A 563 -2.09 -14.32 21.18
C ILE A 563 -0.61 -13.89 21.19
N SER A 564 -0.31 -12.66 21.60
CA SER A 564 1.06 -12.13 21.66
C SER A 564 1.92 -12.80 22.73
N VAL A 565 1.34 -13.12 23.90
CA VAL A 565 2.02 -13.86 24.97
C VAL A 565 2.33 -15.30 24.53
N CYS A 566 1.38 -15.98 23.87
CA CYS A 566 1.64 -17.29 23.27
C CYS A 566 2.74 -17.21 22.21
N ALA A 567 2.68 -16.23 21.31
CA ALA A 567 3.69 -16.04 20.26
C ALA A 567 5.10 -15.77 20.81
N ALA A 568 5.21 -14.99 21.89
CA ALA A 568 6.48 -14.78 22.58
C ALA A 568 7.04 -16.09 23.15
N ALA A 569 6.20 -16.88 23.85
CA ALA A 569 6.61 -18.16 24.42
C ALA A 569 7.07 -19.17 23.34
N GLY A 570 6.35 -19.27 22.22
CA GLY A 570 6.73 -20.13 21.11
C GLY A 570 8.05 -19.72 20.46
N SER A 571 8.24 -18.42 20.21
CA SER A 571 9.45 -17.90 19.55
C SER A 571 10.69 -17.96 20.46
N ILE A 572 10.52 -17.76 21.77
CA ILE A 572 11.60 -17.96 22.76
C ILE A 572 12.00 -19.44 22.84
N ALA A 573 11.04 -20.37 22.76
CA ALA A 573 11.33 -21.80 22.70
C ALA A 573 12.05 -22.22 21.40
N GLY A 574 11.79 -21.51 20.30
CA GLY A 574 12.58 -21.60 19.06
C GLY A 574 14.04 -21.19 19.28
N VAL A 575 14.28 -19.96 19.72
CA VAL A 575 15.65 -19.43 19.99
C VAL A 575 16.46 -20.34 20.90
N ILE A 576 15.88 -20.83 22.00
CA ILE A 576 16.56 -21.72 22.94
C ILE A 576 16.94 -23.05 22.29
N LYS A 577 16.09 -23.60 21.42
CA LYS A 577 16.38 -24.82 20.67
C LYS A 577 17.51 -24.59 19.67
N ASP A 578 17.44 -23.55 18.86
CA ASP A 578 18.37 -23.35 17.76
C ASP A 578 19.75 -22.88 18.27
N LEU A 579 19.81 -22.06 19.33
CA LEU A 579 21.06 -21.77 20.06
C LEU A 579 21.73 -23.01 20.66
N SER A 580 20.99 -24.06 21.00
CA SER A 580 21.58 -25.31 21.55
C SER A 580 22.40 -26.11 20.51
N VAL A 581 22.17 -25.85 19.22
CA VAL A 581 22.85 -26.52 18.10
C VAL A 581 23.84 -25.59 17.39
N TYR A 582 23.53 -24.30 17.33
CA TYR A 582 24.29 -23.30 16.59
C TYR A 582 25.72 -23.10 17.12
N LYS A 583 26.65 -22.84 16.19
CA LYS A 583 28.05 -22.51 16.49
C LYS A 583 28.41 -21.24 15.73
N PRO A 584 28.54 -20.08 16.42
CA PRO A 584 28.80 -18.79 15.78
C PRO A 584 29.95 -18.81 14.78
N PHE A 585 29.76 -18.08 13.68
CA PHE A 585 30.74 -17.88 12.59
C PHE A 585 31.21 -19.14 11.85
N LYS A 586 30.55 -20.30 12.05
CA LYS A 586 30.83 -21.52 11.26
C LYS A 586 29.90 -21.63 10.06
N THR A 587 30.43 -22.16 8.96
CA THR A 587 29.66 -22.45 7.75
C THR A 587 28.60 -23.51 8.04
N MET A 588 27.33 -23.15 7.89
CA MET A 588 26.23 -24.11 7.80
C MET A 588 26.30 -24.76 6.41
N HIS A 589 26.41 -26.09 6.36
CA HIS A 589 26.43 -26.85 5.11
C HIS A 589 25.00 -26.98 4.58
#